data_AF-A0A8J7G3E5-F1
#
_entry.id   AF-A0A8J7G3E5-F1
#
_cell.length_a   1.000
_cell.length_b   1.000
_cell.length_c   1.000
_cell.angle_alpha   90.00
_cell.angle_beta   90.00
_cell.angle_gamma   90.00
#
_symmetry.space_group_name_H-M   'P 1'
#
loop_
_entity.id
_entity.type
_entity.pdbx_description
1 polymer ?
#
loop_
_entity_poly.entity_id
_entity_poly.type
_entity_poly.pdbx_seq_one_letter_code
_entity_poly.pdbx_strand_id
1 'polypeptide(L)'
;MLTEFTTSPSLDSDSADVSPASQSRWTKAEPSAELKIFCSTFLTIFLAELGDKTQMATLLMTAESHQPWIVFAGAGSALVATSLIGVWLGCWLAKRVSTKTLEKSAGLLLLLVAAQLVWEVFHL
;
A
#
# COMPACT_ATOMS: atom_id res chain seq x y z
N MET A 1 -31.24 -7.54 67.79
CA MET A 1 -31.40 -8.54 66.72
C MET A 1 -32.56 -8.05 65.84
N LEU A 2 -32.19 -7.51 64.67
CA LEU A 2 -32.97 -7.11 63.46
C LEU A 2 -34.42 -6.60 63.59
N THR A 3 -34.68 -5.40 63.06
CA THR A 3 -35.16 -5.25 61.66
C THR A 3 -35.17 -3.77 61.24
N GLU A 4 -34.52 -3.50 60.12
CA GLU A 4 -34.71 -2.30 59.29
C GLU A 4 -36.14 -2.21 58.76
N PHE A 5 -36.71 -1.01 58.66
CA PHE A 5 -37.61 -0.67 57.55
C PHE A 5 -37.76 0.86 57.43
N THR A 6 -37.13 1.41 56.38
CA THR A 6 -37.55 2.50 55.46
C THR A 6 -38.33 3.70 56.04
N THR A 7 -38.07 4.95 55.66
CA THR A 7 -38.28 5.46 54.28
C THR A 7 -37.73 6.90 54.19
N SER A 8 -36.92 7.18 53.17
CA SER A 8 -36.45 8.51 52.75
C SER A 8 -37.58 9.35 52.16
N PRO A 9 -37.55 10.69 52.26
CA PRO A 9 -37.52 11.51 51.03
C PRO A 9 -36.66 12.78 51.19
N SER A 10 -35.53 12.91 50.46
CA SER A 10 -35.39 13.55 49.14
C SER A 10 -35.34 15.08 49.16
N LEU A 11 -34.13 15.66 49.26
CA LEU A 11 -33.77 16.98 48.73
C LEU A 11 -32.25 16.99 48.46
N ASP A 12 -31.81 16.22 47.46
CA ASP A 12 -30.48 16.46 46.88
C ASP A 12 -30.60 17.66 45.94
N SER A 13 -29.91 18.72 46.33
CA SER A 13 -29.61 19.89 45.52
C SER A 13 -28.72 19.50 44.34
N ASP A 14 -29.29 18.81 43.36
CA ASP A 14 -28.67 18.53 42.07
C ASP A 14 -29.15 19.61 41.07
N SER A 15 -28.57 20.81 41.20
CA SER A 15 -28.82 21.93 40.30
C SER A 15 -27.57 22.78 40.16
N ALA A 16 -26.45 22.12 39.86
CA ALA A 16 -25.32 22.74 39.20
C ALA A 16 -25.32 22.24 37.76
N ASP A 17 -25.92 23.07 36.91
CA ASP A 17 -25.84 23.09 35.46
C ASP A 17 -24.50 22.56 34.91
N VAL A 18 -24.54 21.33 34.41
CA VAL A 18 -23.64 20.90 33.33
C VAL A 18 -24.55 20.52 32.17
N SER A 19 -25.10 21.54 31.51
CA SER A 19 -25.62 21.44 30.16
C SER A 19 -24.59 20.70 29.28
N PRO A 20 -24.88 19.51 28.72
CA PRO A 20 -24.03 18.88 27.73
C PRO A 20 -24.27 19.57 26.39
N ALA A 21 -24.03 20.88 26.33
CA ALA A 21 -24.00 21.63 25.10
C ALA A 21 -22.82 21.11 24.27
N SER A 22 -23.17 20.37 23.21
CA SER A 22 -22.30 20.11 22.08
C SER A 22 -20.98 19.40 22.44
N GLN A 23 -21.07 18.14 22.88
CA GLN A 23 -20.24 17.15 22.19
C GLN A 23 -20.66 17.23 20.73
N SER A 24 -20.01 18.12 19.98
CA SER A 24 -20.04 18.05 18.54
C SER A 24 -19.52 16.67 18.27
N ARG A 25 -20.47 15.79 17.96
CA ARG A 25 -20.25 14.61 17.18
C ARG A 25 -19.67 15.15 15.89
N TRP A 26 -18.37 15.44 15.91
CA TRP A 26 -17.52 15.40 14.76
C TRP A 26 -17.73 13.97 14.30
N THR A 27 -18.78 13.78 13.51
CA THR A 27 -18.97 12.64 12.63
C THR A 27 -17.75 12.75 11.75
N LYS A 28 -16.66 12.17 12.24
CA LYS A 28 -15.48 11.86 11.47
C LYS A 28 -16.11 11.09 10.33
N ALA A 29 -16.21 11.74 9.17
CA ALA A 29 -16.66 11.10 7.95
C ALA A 29 -15.54 10.09 7.69
N GLU A 30 -15.63 8.94 8.35
CA GLU A 30 -14.69 7.86 8.19
C GLU A 30 -14.87 7.48 6.73
N PRO A 31 -13.87 7.75 5.87
CA PRO A 31 -13.96 7.33 4.48
C PRO A 31 -14.29 5.85 4.49
N SER A 32 -15.16 5.41 3.57
CA SER A 32 -15.51 4.00 3.44
C SER A 32 -14.22 3.18 3.50
N ALA A 33 -14.23 2.09 4.27
CA ALA A 33 -13.02 1.27 4.47
C ALA A 33 -12.37 0.89 3.13
N GLU A 34 -13.20 0.69 2.10
CA GLU A 34 -12.81 0.50 0.70
C GLU A 34 -11.96 1.63 0.13
N LEU A 35 -12.36 2.89 0.32
CA LEU A 35 -11.61 4.04 -0.18
C LEU A 35 -10.29 4.21 0.57
N LYS A 36 -10.27 3.92 1.87
CA LYS A 36 -9.03 3.90 2.67
C LYS A 36 -8.05 2.85 2.16
N ILE A 37 -8.51 1.63 1.91
CA ILE A 37 -7.68 0.54 1.39
C ILE A 37 -7.20 0.89 -0.03
N PHE A 38 -8.10 1.30 -0.91
CA PHE A 38 -7.75 1.72 -2.27
C PHE A 38 -6.71 2.84 -2.28
N CYS A 39 -6.94 3.94 -1.56
CA CYS A 39 -6.00 5.06 -1.51
C CYS A 39 -4.67 4.64 -0.88
N SER A 40 -4.67 3.82 0.18
CA SER A 40 -3.43 3.35 0.81
C SER A 40 -2.63 2.49 -0.15
N THR A 41 -3.24 1.47 -0.74
CA THR A 41 -2.57 0.56 -1.67
C THR A 41 -2.13 1.28 -2.94
N PHE A 42 -2.98 2.13 -3.51
CA PHE A 42 -2.64 2.96 -4.67
C PHE A 42 -1.45 3.86 -4.34
N LEU A 43 -1.47 4.59 -3.23
CA LEU A 43 -0.40 5.53 -2.90
C LEU A 43 0.90 4.79 -2.59
N THR A 44 0.86 3.66 -1.89
CA THR A 44 2.05 2.84 -1.63
C THR A 44 2.67 2.30 -2.92
N ILE A 45 1.86 1.73 -3.82
CA ILE A 45 2.35 1.19 -5.09
C ILE A 45 2.81 2.34 -6.00
N PHE A 46 2.03 3.42 -6.08
CA PHE A 46 2.37 4.58 -6.90
C PHE A 46 3.67 5.24 -6.46
N LEU A 47 3.93 5.39 -5.16
CA LEU A 47 5.22 5.91 -4.67
C LEU A 47 6.36 4.93 -4.92
N ALA A 48 6.11 3.61 -4.84
CA ALA A 48 7.12 2.61 -5.15
C ALA A 48 7.47 2.55 -6.66
N GLU A 49 6.48 2.82 -7.52
CA GLU A 49 6.59 2.78 -8.99
C GLU A 49 6.91 4.14 -9.62
N LEU A 50 6.72 5.25 -8.90
CA LEU A 50 6.95 6.60 -9.41
C LEU A 50 8.43 6.79 -9.74
N GLY A 51 8.73 6.99 -11.03
CA GLY A 51 10.10 7.19 -11.47
C GLY A 51 10.90 5.90 -11.57
N ASP A 52 10.24 4.75 -11.77
CA ASP A 52 10.95 3.55 -12.22
C ASP A 52 11.80 3.89 -13.45
N LYS A 53 13.01 3.30 -13.51
CA LYS A 53 13.98 3.57 -14.57
C LYS A 53 13.37 3.28 -15.95
N THR A 54 12.42 2.36 -16.05
CA THR A 54 11.70 2.05 -17.28
C THR A 54 10.81 3.21 -17.75
N GLN A 55 10.20 3.97 -16.83
CA GLN A 55 9.38 5.14 -17.18
C GLN A 55 10.23 6.26 -17.76
N MET A 56 11.41 6.53 -17.17
CA MET A 56 12.36 7.52 -17.70
C MET A 56 12.94 7.09 -19.04
N ALA A 57 13.29 5.82 -19.21
CA ALA A 57 13.77 5.28 -20.48
C ALA A 57 12.71 5.41 -21.60
N THR A 58 11.45 5.10 -21.29
CA THR A 58 10.33 5.23 -22.23
C THR A 58 10.07 6.69 -22.59
N LEU A 59 10.14 7.60 -21.61
CA LEU A 59 9.97 9.03 -21.83
C LEU A 59 11.09 9.60 -22.72
N LEU A 60 12.35 9.21 -22.49
CA LEU A 60 13.48 9.62 -23.32
C LEU A 60 13.37 9.07 -24.75
N MET A 61 13.04 7.79 -24.92
CA MET A 61 12.80 7.21 -26.25
C MET A 61 11.65 7.91 -26.98
N THR A 62 10.59 8.27 -26.27
CA THR A 62 9.45 9.01 -26.82
C THR A 62 9.87 10.42 -27.25
N ALA A 63 10.71 11.09 -26.45
CA ALA A 63 11.23 12.41 -26.75
C ALA A 63 12.14 12.42 -27.99
N GLU A 64 12.96 11.39 -28.20
CA GLU A 64 13.84 11.30 -29.38
C GLU A 64 13.09 10.88 -30.66
N SER A 65 12.18 9.90 -30.55
CA SER A 65 11.64 9.21 -31.72
C SER A 65 10.67 10.05 -32.59
N HIS A 66 10.23 11.23 -32.14
CA HIS A 66 9.20 12.08 -32.80
C HIS A 66 7.86 11.38 -33.14
N GLN A 67 7.71 10.10 -32.77
CA GLN A 67 6.58 9.23 -33.08
C GLN A 67 6.15 8.48 -31.81
N PRO A 68 5.38 9.12 -30.92
CA PRO A 68 5.06 8.59 -29.59
C PRO A 68 4.28 7.27 -29.63
N TRP A 69 3.45 7.08 -30.66
CA TRP A 69 2.64 5.87 -30.81
C TRP A 69 3.46 4.61 -31.07
N ILE A 70 4.57 4.72 -31.81
CA ILE A 70 5.43 3.57 -32.11
C ILE A 70 6.22 3.17 -30.87
N VAL A 71 6.75 4.16 -30.12
CA VAL A 71 7.45 3.90 -28.86
C VAL A 71 6.51 3.28 -27.84
N PHE A 72 5.27 3.76 -27.75
CA PHE A 72 4.25 3.17 -26.87
C PHE A 72 3.95 1.71 -27.25
N ALA A 73 3.74 1.42 -28.53
CA ALA A 73 3.49 0.05 -28.99
C ALA A 73 4.71 -0.86 -28.78
N GLY A 74 5.92 -0.36 -29.01
CA GLY A 74 7.17 -1.08 -28.79
C GLY A 74 7.41 -1.38 -27.31
N ALA A 75 7.35 -0.37 -26.44
CA ALA A 75 7.51 -0.53 -25.00
C ALA A 75 6.40 -1.41 -24.40
N GLY A 76 5.15 -1.22 -24.83
CA GLY A 76 4.02 -2.05 -24.39
C GLY A 76 4.15 -3.51 -24.81
N SER A 77 4.53 -3.77 -26.06
CA SER A 77 4.76 -5.14 -26.54
C SER A 77 5.97 -5.80 -25.86
N ALA A 78 7.04 -5.06 -25.61
CA ALA A 78 8.20 -5.53 -24.85
C ALA A 78 7.83 -5.89 -23.41
N LEU A 79 6.99 -5.07 -22.75
CA LEU A 79 6.49 -5.34 -21.40
C LEU A 79 5.67 -6.64 -21.38
N VAL A 80 4.70 -6.77 -22.28
CA VAL A 80 3.86 -7.98 -22.40
C VAL A 80 4.70 -9.22 -22.67
N ALA A 81 5.65 -9.14 -23.61
CA ALA A 81 6.54 -10.24 -23.93
C ALA A 81 7.40 -10.65 -22.73
N THR A 82 7.97 -9.68 -22.02
CA THR A 82 8.78 -9.92 -20.82
C THR A 82 7.95 -10.54 -19.71
N SER A 83 6.74 -10.03 -19.45
CA SER A 83 5.81 -10.63 -18.48
C SER A 83 5.43 -12.06 -18.85
N LEU A 84 5.17 -12.35 -20.12
CA LEU A 84 4.82 -13.69 -20.59
C LEU A 84 5.97 -14.68 -20.36
N ILE A 85 7.20 -14.28 -20.70
CA ILE A 85 8.41 -15.07 -20.46
C ILE A 85 8.61 -15.29 -18.96
N GLY A 86 8.43 -14.24 -18.15
CA GLY A 86 8.55 -14.31 -16.69
C GLY A 86 7.54 -15.27 -16.06
N VAL A 87 6.27 -15.22 -16.47
CA VAL A 87 5.23 -16.14 -15.99
C VAL A 87 5.53 -17.57 -16.43
N TRP A 88 5.92 -17.78 -17.68
CA TRP A 88 6.27 -19.12 -18.18
C TRP A 88 7.45 -19.72 -17.40
N LEU A 89 8.52 -18.94 -17.20
CA LEU A 89 9.69 -19.35 -16.43
C LEU A 89 9.34 -19.57 -14.96
N GLY A 90 8.53 -18.70 -14.36
CA GLY A 90 8.06 -18.83 -12.98
C GLY A 90 7.23 -20.10 -12.78
N CYS A 91 6.30 -20.40 -13.69
CA CYS A 91 5.53 -21.65 -13.66
C CYS A 91 6.43 -22.89 -13.84
N TRP A 92 7.41 -22.82 -14.73
CA TRP A 92 8.38 -23.90 -14.92
C TRP A 92 9.21 -24.15 -13.66
N LEU A 93 9.70 -23.08 -13.03
CA LEU A 93 10.50 -23.14 -11.82
C LEU A 93 9.69 -23.63 -10.62
N ALA A 94 8.44 -23.17 -10.48
CA ALA A 94 7.52 -23.60 -9.43
C ALA A 94 7.17 -25.10 -9.51
N LYS A 95 7.21 -25.72 -10.70
CA LYS A 95 7.01 -27.16 -10.87
C LYS A 95 8.24 -28.00 -10.50
N ARG A 96 9.45 -27.41 -10.58
CA ARG A 96 10.73 -28.11 -10.32
C ARG A 96 11.23 -27.90 -8.89
N VAL A 97 10.87 -26.81 -8.23
CA VAL A 97 11.48 -26.35 -6.98
C VAL A 97 10.44 -26.28 -5.86
N SER A 98 10.78 -26.80 -4.69
CA SER A 98 9.92 -26.72 -3.49
C SER A 98 9.66 -25.27 -3.09
N THR A 99 8.42 -24.96 -2.70
CA THR A 99 7.95 -23.60 -2.33
C THR A 99 8.87 -22.89 -1.35
N LYS A 100 9.43 -23.63 -0.36
CA LYS A 100 10.35 -23.07 0.65
C LYS A 100 11.66 -22.55 0.05
N THR A 101 12.17 -23.22 -0.98
CA THR A 101 13.38 -22.80 -1.68
C THR A 101 13.09 -21.59 -2.56
N LEU A 102 11.92 -21.56 -3.20
CA LEU A 102 11.48 -20.43 -4.02
C LEU A 102 11.40 -19.14 -3.19
N GLU A 103 10.77 -19.22 -2.01
CA GLU A 103 10.58 -18.08 -1.11
C GLU A 103 11.91 -17.53 -0.58
N LYS A 104 12.81 -18.43 -0.14
CA LYS A 104 14.17 -18.04 0.26
C LYS A 104 14.95 -17.41 -0.88
N SER A 105 14.86 -17.98 -2.08
CA SER A 105 15.58 -17.47 -3.25
C SER A 105 15.07 -16.10 -3.68
N ALA A 106 13.76 -15.86 -3.65
CA ALA A 106 13.16 -14.58 -3.97
C ALA A 106 13.59 -13.49 -2.97
N GLY A 107 13.55 -13.80 -1.68
CA GLY A 107 14.02 -12.88 -0.64
C GLY A 107 15.52 -12.58 -0.75
N LEU A 108 16.35 -13.59 -1.01
CA LEU A 108 17.79 -13.40 -1.20
C LEU A 108 18.10 -12.55 -2.43
N LEU A 109 17.42 -12.81 -3.54
CA LEU A 109 17.61 -12.07 -4.79
C LEU A 109 17.17 -10.61 -4.63
N LEU A 110 16.08 -10.37 -3.91
CA LEU A 110 15.63 -9.02 -3.57
C LEU A 110 16.63 -8.28 -2.66
N LEU A 111 17.23 -8.98 -1.69
CA LEU A 111 18.27 -8.42 -0.83
C LEU A 111 19.55 -8.10 -1.61
N LEU A 112 19.94 -8.95 -2.56
CA LEU A 112 21.09 -8.70 -3.43
C LEU A 112 20.88 -7.47 -4.32
N VAL A 113 19.70 -7.33 -4.94
CA VAL A 113 19.36 -6.14 -5.74
C VAL A 113 19.38 -4.89 -4.87
N ALA A 114 18.79 -4.95 -3.67
CA ALA A 114 18.82 -3.82 -2.73
C ALA A 114 20.26 -3.45 -2.33
N ALA A 115 21.12 -4.42 -2.03
CA ALA A 115 22.52 -4.21 -1.68
C ALA A 115 23.31 -3.60 -2.85
N GLN A 116 23.10 -4.07 -4.08
CA GLN A 116 23.70 -3.47 -5.28
C GLN A 116 23.27 -2.01 -5.46
N LEU A 117 21.99 -1.71 -5.25
CA LEU A 117 21.45 -0.36 -5.38
C LEU A 117 22.06 0.59 -4.36
N VAL A 118 22.20 0.14 -3.11
CA VAL A 118 22.92 0.87 -2.05
C VAL A 118 24.37 1.09 -2.44
N TRP A 119 25.07 0.06 -2.93
CA TRP A 119 26.47 0.17 -3.35
C TRP A 119 26.66 1.20 -4.46
N GLU A 120 25.81 1.19 -5.50
CA GLU A 120 25.87 2.19 -6.57
C GLU A 120 25.64 3.60 -6.03
N VAL A 121 24.70 3.78 -5.10
CA VAL A 121 24.45 5.10 -4.48
C VAL A 121 25.68 5.59 -3.69
N PHE A 122 26.41 4.72 -3.00
CA PHE A 122 27.62 5.10 -2.27
C PHE A 122 28.85 5.31 -3.16
N HIS A 123 28.83 4.79 -4.39
CA HIS A 123 29.94 4.89 -5.34
C HIS A 123 29.69 5.90 -6.48
N LEU A 124 28.56 6.61 -6.44
CA LEU A 124 28.26 7.81 -7.23
C LEU A 124 28.83 9.06 -6.54
#